data_AF-A0A139R4H8-F1
#
_entry.id   AF-A0A139R4H8-F1
#
_cell.length_a   1.000
_cell.length_b   1.000
_cell.length_c   1.000
_cell.angle_alpha   90.00
_cell.angle_beta   90.00
_cell.angle_gamma   90.00
#
_symmetry.space_group_name_H-M   'P 1'
#
loop_
_entity.id
_entity.type
_entity.pdbx_description
1 polymer ?
#
loop_
_entity_poly.entity_id
_entity_poly.type
_entity_poly.pdbx_seq_one_letter_code
_entity_poly.pdbx_strand_id
1 'polypeptide(L)' 'MKSILFDLDGTLVNSSPGIKAAFNYAFERLQLPLQTDKQLSTFIGPP' A
#
# COMPACT_ATOMS: atom_id res chain seq x y z
N MET A 1 18.54 -11.42 23.24
CA MET A 1 17.98 -10.41 22.33
C MET A 1 17.29 -9.34 23.19
N LYS A 2 17.65 -8.06 23.09
CA LYS A 2 17.08 -6.99 23.94
C LYS A 2 16.11 -6.05 23.21
N SER A 3 16.02 -6.15 21.89
CA SER A 3 15.14 -5.30 21.08
C SER A 3 14.56 -6.12 19.93
N ILE A 4 13.31 -5.82 19.59
CA ILE A 4 12.59 -6.38 18.45
C ILE A 4 12.10 -5.20 17.62
N LEU A 5 12.36 -5.24 16.32
CA LEU A 5 11.87 -4.24 15.38
C LEU A 5 10.75 -4.84 14.55
N PHE A 6 9.75 -4.02 14.29
CA PHE A 6 8.61 -4.37 13.43
C PHE A 6 8.51 -3.33 12.33
N ASP A 7 8.21 -3.82 11.13
CA ASP A 7 7.65 -2.98 10.08
C ASP A 7 6.19 -2.60 10.45
N LEU A 8 5.62 -1.60 9.79
CA LEU A 8 4.30 -1.05 10.11
C LEU A 8 3.23 -1.58 9.17
N ASP A 9 3.28 -1.15 7.90
CA ASP A 9 2.25 -1.43 6.91
C ASP A 9 2.32 -2.89 6.47
N GLY A 10 1.21 -3.62 6.60
CA GLY A 10 1.16 -5.06 6.31
C GLY A 10 1.77 -5.94 7.40
N THR A 11 2.49 -5.38 8.38
CA THR A 11 3.01 -6.11 9.55
C THR A 11 2.18 -5.86 10.82
N LEU A 12 2.13 -4.61 11.28
CA LEU A 12 1.35 -4.23 12.48
C LEU A 12 -0.04 -3.70 12.13
N VAL A 13 -0.21 -3.10 10.95
CA VAL A 13 -1.44 -2.43 10.54
C VAL A 13 -1.84 -2.86 9.13
N ASN A 14 -3.11 -3.24 8.93
CA ASN A 14 -3.69 -3.42 7.60
C ASN A 14 -4.11 -2.06 7.01
N SER A 15 -3.13 -1.30 6.52
CA SER A 15 -3.31 0.01 5.89
C SER A 15 -3.65 -0.08 4.39
N SER A 16 -3.72 -1.29 3.84
CA SER A 16 -3.94 -1.54 2.40
C SER A 16 -5.13 -0.78 1.79
N PRO A 17 -6.33 -0.71 2.43
CA PRO A 17 -7.46 0.01 1.84
C PRO A 17 -7.17 1.50 1.63
N GLY A 18 -6.52 2.15 2.60
CA GLY A 18 -6.18 3.57 2.52
C GLY A 18 -5.09 3.86 1.49
N ILE A 19 -4.05 3.04 1.46
CA ILE A 19 -2.95 3.18 0.48
C ILE A 19 -3.48 3.03 -0.95
N LYS A 20 -4.32 2.03 -1.21
CA LYS A 20 -4.95 1.80 -2.52
C LYS A 20 -5.82 2.97 -2.94
N ALA A 21 -6.63 3.52 -2.04
CA ALA A 21 -7.47 4.68 -2.31
C ALA A 21 -6.62 5.92 -2.68
N ALA A 22 -5.52 6.15 -1.97
CA ALA A 22 -4.60 7.25 -2.25
C ALA A 22 -3.93 7.12 -3.63
N PHE A 23 -3.48 5.92 -4.01
CA PHE A 23 -2.94 5.68 -5.36
C PHE A 23 -3.97 5.90 -6.46
N ASN A 24 -5.19 5.37 -6.30
CA ASN A 24 -6.26 5.59 -7.27
C ASN A 24 -6.59 7.08 -7.45
N TYR A 25 -6.69 7.82 -6.35
CA TYR A 25 -6.87 9.27 -6.38
C TYR A 25 -5.74 9.97 -7.14
N ALA A 26 -4.49 9.59 -6.89
CA ALA A 26 -3.34 10.17 -7.58
C ALA A 26 -3.35 9.87 -9.08
N PHE A 27 -3.63 8.62 -9.49
CA PHE A 27 -3.71 8.24 -10.90
C PHE A 27 -4.81 9.01 -11.63
N GLU A 28 -5.99 9.15 -11.02
CA GLU A 28 -7.08 9.94 -11.58
C GLU A 28 -6.67 11.40 -11.78
N ARG A 29 -6.07 12.03 -10.76
CA ARG A 29 -5.63 13.44 -10.83
C ARG A 29 -4.54 13.69 -11.87
N LEU A 30 -3.67 12.72 -12.09
CA LEU A 30 -2.57 12.79 -13.05
C LEU A 30 -2.96 12.31 -14.46
N GLN A 31 -4.23 11.91 -14.67
CA GLN A 31 -4.71 11.32 -15.93
C GLN A 31 -3.89 10.10 -16.37
N LEU A 32 -3.45 9.30 -15.39
CA LEU A 32 -2.72 8.06 -15.61
C LEU A 32 -3.69 6.87 -15.64
N PRO A 33 -3.32 5.76 -16.30
CA PRO A 33 -4.13 4.54 -16.26
C PRO A 33 -4.33 4.04 -14.83
N LEU A 34 -5.59 3.75 -14.46
CA LEU A 34 -5.90 3.08 -13.21
C LEU A 34 -5.28 1.69 -13.18
N GLN A 35 -4.78 1.30 -12.00
CA GLN A 35 -4.18 -0.01 -11.79
C GLN A 35 -5.21 -0.97 -11.19
N THR A 36 -5.06 -2.26 -11.47
CA THR A 36 -5.89 -3.29 -10.83
C THR A 36 -5.55 -3.42 -9.35
N ASP A 37 -6.49 -3.91 -8.54
CA ASP A 37 -6.25 -4.16 -7.11
C ASP A 37 -5.05 -5.08 -6.86
N LYS A 38 -4.85 -6.06 -7.74
CA LYS A 38 -3.70 -6.98 -7.71
C LYS A 38 -2.37 -6.23 -7.90
N GLN A 39 -2.31 -5.27 -8.83
CA GLN A 39 -1.12 -4.45 -9.04
C GLN A 39 -0.89 -3.49 -7.87
N LEU A 40 -1.94 -2.83 -7.37
CA LEU A 40 -1.82 -1.94 -6.22
C LEU A 40 -1.35 -2.66 -4.96
N SER A 41 -1.72 -3.93 -4.80
CA SER A 41 -1.31 -4.75 -3.65
C SER A 41 0.20 -5.03 -3.63
N THR A 42 0.92 -4.90 -4.75
CA THR A 42 2.38 -5.04 -4.77
C THR A 42 3.13 -3.74 -4.43
N PHE A 43 2.41 -2.64 -4.19
CA PHE A 43 3.00 -1.36 -3.79
C PHE A 43 3.10 -1.20 -2.27
N ILE A 44 2.42 -2.09 -1.55
CA ILE A 44 2.47 -2.21 -0.09
C ILE A 44 3.50 -3.30 0.21
N GLY A 45 4.15 -3.23 1.37
CA GLY A 45 5.28 -4.09 1.79
C GLY A 45 5.11 -5.60 1.51
N PRO A 46 6.20 -6.37 1.63
CA PRO A 46 6.23 -7.75 1.16
C PRO A 46 5.18 -8.64 1.85
N PRO A 47 4.66 -9.69 1.17
CA PRO A 47 3.77 -10.68 1.76
C PRO A 47 4.44 -11.49 2.87
#